data_AF-A0A1N7JVN8-F1
#
_entry.id   AF-A0A1N7JVN8-F1
#
_cell.length_a   1.000
_cell.length_b   1.000
_cell.length_c   1.000
_cell.angle_alpha   90.00
_cell.angle_beta   90.00
_cell.angle_gamma   90.00
#
_symmetry.space_group_name_H-M   'P 1'
#
loop_
_entity.id
_entity.type
_entity.pdbx_description
1 polymer ?
#
loop_
_entity_poly.entity_id
_entity_poly.type
_entity_poly.pdbx_seq_one_letter_code
_entity_poly.pdbx_strand_id
1 'polypeptide(L)'
;MIQSSIKQFYLANPVPNPINITLTQKQVVDGQRIDDEISSVNFRHFRNLLNRRLFGNAYKRHGRQLAMLVVREDGAWHRHHLHAIIEKPASLTTEEFIALVMECWCKTRFGYREYHFEEPADKDRETGWINYCFKKRTKGDFASSIDWANSTCFERR
;
A
#
# COMPACT_ATOMS: atom_id res chain seq x y z
N MET A 1 18.41 -0.56 -14.78
CA MET A 1 17.46 -0.87 -15.87
C MET A 1 16.06 -1.18 -15.33
N ILE A 2 15.86 -2.22 -14.51
CA ILE A 2 14.51 -2.62 -14.01
C ILE A 2 13.83 -1.54 -13.16
N GLN A 3 14.52 -0.96 -12.17
CA GLN A 3 13.95 0.09 -11.30
C GLN A 3 13.49 1.32 -12.10
N SER A 4 14.25 1.70 -13.13
CA SER A 4 13.90 2.79 -14.04
C SER A 4 12.65 2.46 -14.84
N SER A 5 12.54 1.23 -15.36
CA SER A 5 11.35 0.77 -16.10
C SER A 5 10.10 0.72 -15.24
N ILE A 6 10.18 0.23 -13.99
CA ILE A 6 9.03 0.18 -13.08
C ILE A 6 8.56 1.60 -12.72
N LYS A 7 9.51 2.49 -12.43
CA LYS A 7 9.19 3.90 -12.17
C LYS A 7 8.51 4.55 -13.37
N GLN A 8 9.03 4.35 -14.58
CA GLN A 8 8.43 4.90 -15.80
C GLN A 8 7.03 4.33 -16.05
N PHE A 9 6.83 3.02 -15.84
CA PHE A 9 5.51 2.41 -15.98
C PHE A 9 4.50 3.03 -15.00
N TYR A 10 4.89 3.19 -13.73
CA TYR A 10 4.03 3.82 -12.73
C TYR A 10 3.72 5.29 -13.09
N LEU A 11 4.72 6.07 -13.51
CA LEU A 11 4.51 7.47 -13.87
C LEU A 11 3.59 7.62 -15.10
N ALA A 12 3.58 6.63 -16.00
CA ALA A 12 2.64 6.57 -17.12
C ALA A 12 1.23 6.10 -16.71
N ASN A 13 1.11 5.38 -15.58
CA ASN A 13 -0.14 4.82 -15.08
C ASN A 13 -0.26 5.02 -13.55
N PRO A 14 -0.32 6.28 -13.08
CA PRO A 14 -0.28 6.56 -11.65
C PRO A 14 -1.57 6.11 -10.97
N VAL A 15 -1.50 5.87 -9.67
CA VAL A 15 -2.68 5.72 -8.82
C VAL A 15 -3.50 7.02 -8.89
N PRO A 16 -4.77 6.98 -9.32
CA PRO A 16 -5.60 8.19 -9.39
C PRO A 16 -6.01 8.65 -8.00
N ASN A 17 -6.12 9.96 -7.80
CA ASN A 17 -6.43 10.59 -6.50
C ASN A 17 -5.65 9.94 -5.33
N PRO A 18 -4.32 9.94 -5.38
CA PRO A 18 -3.50 9.11 -4.50
C PRO A 18 -3.50 9.64 -3.06
N ILE A 19 -3.50 8.71 -2.11
CA ILE A 19 -3.11 8.95 -0.72
C ILE A 19 -1.90 8.10 -0.41
N ASN A 20 -0.84 8.75 0.08
CA ASN A 20 0.36 8.09 0.55
C ASN A 20 0.15 7.67 1.99
N ILE A 21 0.37 6.40 2.31
CA ILE A 21 0.20 5.89 3.66
C ILE A 21 1.34 4.95 4.05
N THR A 22 1.82 5.11 5.27
CA THR A 22 2.71 4.18 5.96
C THR A 22 1.87 3.39 6.95
N LEU A 23 1.79 2.08 6.73
CA LEU A 23 1.08 1.14 7.60
C LEU A 23 2.09 0.34 8.41
N THR A 24 2.11 0.55 9.73
CA THR A 24 2.98 -0.21 10.62
C THR A 24 2.37 -1.57 10.92
N GLN A 25 3.20 -2.60 11.00
CA GLN A 25 2.79 -3.95 11.35
C GLN A 25 3.25 -4.33 12.76
N LYS A 26 2.47 -5.17 13.44
CA LYS A 26 2.93 -5.86 14.65
C LYS A 26 4.09 -6.76 14.26
N GLN A 27 5.11 -6.85 15.10
CA GLN A 27 6.32 -7.63 14.79
C GLN A 27 6.20 -9.10 15.21
N VAL A 28 5.41 -9.37 16.24
CA VAL A 28 5.08 -10.72 16.73
C VAL A 28 3.62 -10.74 17.15
N VAL A 29 2.88 -11.78 16.73
CA VAL A 29 1.48 -12.03 17.13
C VAL A 29 1.32 -13.52 17.39
N ASP A 30 0.89 -13.89 18.60
CA ASP A 30 0.68 -15.29 19.02
C ASP A 30 1.93 -16.17 18.83
N GLY A 31 3.11 -15.64 19.12
CA GLY A 31 4.40 -16.32 18.94
C GLY A 31 4.91 -16.38 17.50
N GLN A 32 4.12 -15.94 16.52
CA GLN A 32 4.56 -15.87 15.12
C GLN A 32 5.18 -14.50 14.82
N ARG A 33 6.46 -14.50 14.43
CA ARG A 33 7.15 -13.31 13.92
C ARG A 33 6.68 -13.02 12.49
N ILE A 34 6.54 -11.75 12.16
CA ILE A 34 6.20 -11.33 10.80
C ILE A 34 7.39 -11.52 9.86
N ASP A 35 7.10 -11.96 8.63
CA ASP A 35 7.99 -12.02 7.48
C ASP A 35 7.27 -11.42 6.25
N ASP A 36 7.90 -11.47 5.08
CA ASP A 36 7.37 -10.88 3.85
C ASP A 36 6.09 -11.57 3.37
N GLU A 37 6.02 -12.90 3.47
CA GLU A 37 4.85 -13.70 3.10
C GLU A 37 3.65 -13.39 4.01
N ILE A 38 3.86 -13.40 5.34
CA ILE A 38 2.83 -13.05 6.33
C ILE A 38 2.39 -11.61 6.13
N SER A 39 3.33 -10.69 5.86
CA SER A 39 3.03 -9.30 5.58
C SER A 39 2.13 -9.15 4.36
N SER A 40 2.48 -9.82 3.25
CA SER A 40 1.69 -9.81 2.02
C SER A 40 0.29 -10.42 2.20
N VAL A 41 0.18 -11.54 2.91
CA VAL A 41 -1.11 -12.17 3.23
C VAL A 41 -1.96 -11.25 4.12
N ASN A 42 -1.35 -10.59 5.10
CA ASN A 42 -2.05 -9.64 5.97
C ASN A 42 -2.54 -8.42 5.18
N PHE A 43 -1.72 -7.87 4.30
CA PHE A 43 -2.11 -6.76 3.44
C PHE A 43 -3.23 -7.17 2.47
N ARG A 44 -3.18 -8.38 1.90
CA ARG A 44 -4.27 -8.92 1.08
C ARG A 44 -5.58 -8.97 1.86
N HIS A 45 -5.57 -9.38 3.12
CA HIS A 45 -6.76 -9.36 3.97
C HIS A 45 -7.26 -7.92 4.16
N PHE A 46 -6.37 -6.96 4.47
CA PHE A 46 -6.71 -5.54 4.55
C PHE A 46 -7.36 -5.01 3.26
N ARG A 47 -6.72 -5.26 2.10
CA ARG A 47 -7.22 -4.87 0.77
C ARG A 47 -8.61 -5.41 0.52
N ASN A 48 -8.85 -6.69 0.85
CA ASN A 48 -10.14 -7.33 0.66
C ASN A 48 -11.22 -6.71 1.56
N LEU A 49 -10.88 -6.38 2.82
CA LEU A 49 -11.79 -5.70 3.74
C LEU A 49 -12.17 -4.31 3.22
N LEU A 50 -11.17 -3.51 2.83
CA LEU A 50 -11.35 -2.15 2.34
C LEU A 50 -12.20 -2.11 1.06
N ASN A 51 -11.85 -2.93 0.05
CA ASN A 51 -12.62 -2.99 -1.20
C ASN A 51 -14.04 -3.53 -1.00
N ARG A 52 -14.23 -4.52 -0.12
CA ARG A 52 -15.57 -4.99 0.23
C ARG A 52 -16.40 -3.90 0.89
N ARG A 53 -15.78 -3.07 1.74
CA ARG A 53 -16.48 -1.98 2.45
C ARG A 53 -16.88 -0.84 1.50
N LEU A 54 -16.07 -0.56 0.48
CA LEU A 54 -16.31 0.49 -0.52
C LEU A 54 -17.24 0.06 -1.65
N PHE A 55 -17.06 -1.15 -2.18
CA PHE A 55 -17.72 -1.58 -3.42
C PHE A 55 -18.69 -2.75 -3.24
N GLY A 56 -18.72 -3.37 -2.05
CA GLY A 56 -19.63 -4.47 -1.74
C GLY A 56 -19.61 -5.58 -2.78
N ASN A 57 -20.77 -5.85 -3.38
CA ASN A 57 -20.91 -6.88 -4.41
C ASN A 57 -20.15 -6.57 -5.71
N ALA A 58 -19.90 -5.30 -6.03
CA ALA A 58 -19.17 -4.95 -7.25
C ALA A 58 -17.71 -5.41 -7.19
N TYR A 59 -17.09 -5.39 -6.00
CA TYR A 59 -15.77 -5.99 -5.80
C TYR A 59 -15.80 -7.50 -6.06
N LYS A 60 -16.77 -8.20 -5.46
CA LYS A 60 -16.89 -9.67 -5.58
C LYS A 60 -17.24 -10.14 -6.99
N ARG A 61 -18.17 -9.46 -7.67
CA ARG A 61 -18.76 -9.91 -8.95
C ARG A 61 -18.08 -9.34 -10.18
N HIS A 62 -17.54 -8.13 -10.07
CA HIS A 62 -17.02 -7.38 -11.22
C HIS A 62 -15.55 -6.99 -11.05
N GLY A 63 -14.89 -7.44 -9.97
CA GLY A 63 -13.48 -7.13 -9.72
C GLY A 63 -13.20 -5.65 -9.42
N ARG A 64 -14.23 -4.84 -9.17
CA ARG A 64 -14.04 -3.40 -8.90
C ARG A 64 -13.22 -3.20 -7.63
N GLN A 65 -12.05 -2.58 -7.76
CA GLN A 65 -11.14 -2.33 -6.64
C GLN A 65 -10.34 -1.04 -6.81
N LEU A 66 -9.84 -0.51 -5.68
CA LEU A 66 -8.94 0.63 -5.65
C LEU A 66 -7.60 0.32 -6.30
N ALA A 67 -6.96 1.34 -6.86
CA ALA A 67 -5.58 1.26 -7.33
C ALA A 67 -4.66 1.36 -6.13
N MET A 68 -3.69 0.45 -6.05
CA MET A 68 -2.74 0.39 -4.97
C MET A 68 -1.35 0.11 -5.53
N LEU A 69 -0.36 0.85 -5.06
CA LEU A 69 1.05 0.45 -5.10
C LEU A 69 1.46 0.12 -3.67
N VAL A 70 2.12 -1.01 -3.45
CA VAL A 70 2.53 -1.46 -2.11
C VAL A 70 4.00 -1.81 -2.14
N VAL A 71 4.78 -1.10 -1.33
CA VAL A 71 6.22 -1.26 -1.18
C VAL A 71 6.49 -1.67 0.26
N ARG A 72 7.11 -2.83 0.45
CA ARG A 72 7.62 -3.23 1.75
C ARG A 72 8.76 -2.32 2.13
N GLU A 73 8.89 -1.98 3.41
CA GLU A 73 10.13 -1.47 3.97
C GLU A 73 10.57 -2.42 5.08
N ASP A 74 11.67 -3.12 4.79
CA ASP A 74 12.33 -4.07 5.66
C ASP A 74 13.81 -3.69 5.73
N GLY A 75 14.37 -3.78 6.93
CA GLY A 75 15.80 -3.69 7.15
C GLY A 75 16.14 -4.67 8.25
N ALA A 76 17.37 -5.21 8.25
CA ALA A 76 17.80 -6.22 9.23
C ALA A 76 17.53 -5.85 10.71
N TRP A 77 17.34 -4.55 10.99
CA TRP A 77 17.05 -3.99 12.32
C TRP A 77 15.78 -3.12 12.37
N HIS A 78 15.05 -3.00 11.25
CA HIS A 78 13.89 -2.12 11.14
C HIS A 78 12.59 -2.93 11.26
N ARG A 79 11.58 -2.31 11.87
CA ARG A 79 10.24 -2.90 12.01
C ARG A 79 9.63 -3.09 10.62
N HIS A 80 8.96 -4.21 10.38
CA HIS A 80 8.15 -4.37 9.16
C HIS A 80 7.06 -3.29 9.09
N HIS A 81 7.10 -2.53 8.02
CA HIS A 81 6.06 -1.57 7.66
C HIS A 81 5.89 -1.54 6.15
N LEU A 82 4.74 -1.02 5.72
CA LEU A 82 4.38 -0.94 4.30
C LEU A 82 4.17 0.52 3.94
N HIS A 83 4.84 0.97 2.89
CA HIS A 83 4.50 2.21 2.21
C HIS A 83 3.56 1.88 1.06
N ALA A 84 2.35 2.45 1.11
CA ALA A 84 1.35 2.26 0.08
C ALA A 84 0.94 3.61 -0.52
N ILE A 85 0.62 3.58 -1.81
CA ILE A 85 -0.10 4.65 -2.50
C ILE A 85 -1.46 4.06 -2.85
N ILE A 86 -2.54 4.63 -2.32
CA ILE A 86 -3.89 4.08 -2.44
C ILE A 86 -4.81 5.12 -3.09
N GLU A 87 -5.58 4.69 -4.09
CA GLU A 87 -6.64 5.50 -4.69
C GLU A 87 -7.67 5.88 -3.63
N LYS A 88 -7.90 7.18 -3.46
CA LYS A 88 -8.99 7.69 -2.63
C LYS A 88 -10.25 7.88 -3.48
N PRO A 89 -11.40 7.31 -3.11
CA PRO A 89 -12.67 7.62 -3.78
C PRO A 89 -13.00 9.11 -3.69
N ALA A 90 -13.35 9.74 -4.82
CA ALA A 90 -13.71 11.17 -4.85
C ALA A 90 -14.94 11.53 -4.01
N SER A 91 -15.77 10.54 -3.65
CA SER A 91 -16.95 10.72 -2.82
C SER A 91 -16.67 10.79 -1.31
N LEU A 92 -15.41 10.59 -0.88
CA LEU A 92 -15.01 10.61 0.52
C LEU A 92 -14.02 11.76 0.76
N THR A 93 -14.13 12.40 1.92
CA THR A 93 -13.05 13.28 2.40
C THR A 93 -11.82 12.45 2.74
N THR A 94 -10.66 13.11 2.86
CA THR A 94 -9.42 12.44 3.25
C THR A 94 -9.54 11.81 4.64
N GLU A 95 -10.17 12.51 5.57
CA GLU A 95 -10.39 12.04 6.94
C GLU A 95 -11.30 10.81 6.98
N GLU A 96 -12.41 10.82 6.22
CA GLU A 96 -13.32 9.68 6.10
C GLU A 96 -12.61 8.47 5.52
N PHE A 97 -11.81 8.68 4.47
CA PHE A 97 -11.07 7.62 3.83
C PHE A 97 -10.00 7.04 4.75
N ILE A 98 -9.22 7.88 5.45
CA ILE A 98 -8.20 7.43 6.40
C ILE A 98 -8.84 6.68 7.58
N ALA A 99 -9.97 7.16 8.11
CA ALA A 99 -10.71 6.46 9.16
C ALA A 99 -11.12 5.06 8.69
N LEU A 100 -11.62 4.93 7.45
CA LEU A 100 -12.00 3.65 6.86
C LEU A 100 -10.81 2.71 6.66
N VAL A 101 -9.69 3.24 6.17
CA VAL A 101 -8.43 2.52 5.99
C VAL A 101 -7.97 1.97 7.34
N MET A 102 -7.96 2.79 8.38
CA MET A 102 -7.50 2.39 9.71
C MET A 102 -8.44 1.41 10.39
N GLU A 103 -9.76 1.55 10.20
CA GLU A 103 -10.76 0.58 10.66
C GLU A 103 -10.48 -0.80 10.04
N CYS A 104 -10.23 -0.85 8.73
CA CYS A 104 -9.94 -2.09 8.02
C CYS A 104 -8.56 -2.66 8.39
N TRP A 105 -7.54 -1.81 8.52
CA TRP A 105 -6.18 -2.22 8.87
C TRP A 105 -6.13 -2.86 10.25
N CYS A 106 -6.74 -2.23 11.26
CA CYS A 106 -6.76 -2.74 12.64
C CYS A 106 -7.55 -4.05 12.81
N LYS A 107 -8.39 -4.43 11.83
CA LYS A 107 -9.08 -5.73 11.80
C LYS A 107 -8.18 -6.87 11.31
N THR A 108 -7.04 -6.56 10.71
CA THR A 108 -6.07 -7.58 10.30
C THR A 108 -5.21 -8.03 11.47
N ARG A 109 -4.72 -9.28 11.42
CA ARG A 109 -4.00 -9.90 12.53
C ARG A 109 -2.73 -9.12 12.90
N PHE A 110 -1.97 -8.71 11.89
CA PHE A 110 -0.73 -7.95 12.06
C PHE A 110 -0.91 -6.43 11.93
N GLY A 111 -2.14 -5.94 11.76
CA GLY A 111 -2.41 -4.50 11.72
C GLY A 111 -2.06 -3.82 13.04
N TYR A 112 -1.35 -2.69 12.97
CA TYR A 112 -0.99 -1.86 14.12
C TYR A 112 -1.61 -0.47 14.03
N ARG A 113 -1.83 0.16 15.19
CA ARG A 113 -2.52 1.46 15.28
C ARG A 113 -1.67 2.64 14.86
N GLU A 114 -0.36 2.46 14.75
CA GLU A 114 0.56 3.49 14.31
C GLU A 114 0.55 3.55 12.78
N TYR A 115 0.28 4.74 12.26
CA TYR A 115 0.27 5.03 10.82
C TYR A 115 0.70 6.47 10.60
N HIS A 116 1.15 6.74 9.38
CA HIS A 116 1.39 8.08 8.88
C HIS A 116 0.74 8.18 7.52
N PHE A 117 0.11 9.29 7.19
CA PHE A 117 -0.41 9.52 5.85
C PHE A 117 -0.08 10.92 5.37
N GLU A 118 -0.06 11.07 4.06
CA GLU A 118 0.10 12.33 3.38
C GLU A 118 -0.83 12.36 2.16
N GLU A 119 -1.63 13.41 2.05
CA GLU A 119 -2.30 13.75 0.79
C GLU A 119 -1.32 14.56 -0.06
N PRO A 120 -0.90 14.06 -1.23
CA PRO A 120 0.06 14.78 -2.07
C PRO A 120 -0.53 16.10 -2.54
N ALA A 121 0.07 17.21 -2.13
CA ALA A 121 -0.41 18.55 -2.48
C ALA A 121 -0.13 18.91 -3.96
N ASP A 122 0.88 18.28 -4.57
CA ASP A 122 1.30 18.50 -5.95
C ASP A 122 2.00 17.26 -6.55
N LYS A 123 2.26 17.32 -7.86
CA LYS A 123 2.96 16.25 -8.60
C LYS A 123 4.39 16.01 -8.12
N ASP A 124 5.03 17.02 -7.52
CA ASP A 124 6.39 16.89 -7.01
C ASP A 124 6.40 16.09 -5.69
N ARG A 125 5.36 16.20 -4.87
CA ARG A 125 5.12 15.36 -3.67
C ARG A 125 4.69 13.95 -4.05
N GLU A 126 3.86 13.77 -5.07
CA GLU A 126 3.55 12.44 -5.62
C GLU A 126 4.83 11.73 -6.08
N THR A 127 5.64 12.42 -6.89
CA THR A 127 6.92 11.91 -7.40
C THR A 127 7.95 11.78 -6.28
N GLY A 128 7.90 12.66 -5.28
CA GLY A 128 8.76 12.68 -4.10
C GLY A 128 8.53 11.47 -3.20
N TRP A 129 7.29 11.04 -3.02
CA TRP A 129 6.96 9.84 -2.25
C TRP A 129 7.40 8.55 -2.95
N ILE A 130 7.22 8.48 -4.26
CA ILE A 130 7.80 7.42 -5.09
C ILE A 130 9.32 7.45 -4.90
N ASN A 131 9.98 8.60 -5.08
CA ASN A 131 11.41 8.70 -4.87
C ASN A 131 11.83 8.33 -3.44
N TYR A 132 11.02 8.61 -2.41
CA TYR A 132 11.25 8.21 -1.03
C TYR A 132 11.19 6.69 -0.88
N CYS A 133 10.12 6.05 -1.37
CA CYS A 133 9.99 4.59 -1.43
C CYS A 133 11.17 3.95 -2.19
N PHE A 134 11.73 4.67 -3.18
CA PHE A 134 12.85 4.22 -4.01
C PHE A 134 14.24 4.61 -3.46
N LYS A 135 14.37 5.61 -2.55
CA LYS A 135 15.64 6.19 -2.08
C LYS A 135 16.34 5.30 -1.04
N LYS A 136 15.57 4.58 -0.22
CA LYS A 136 16.12 3.83 0.93
C LYS A 136 16.77 2.48 0.58
N ARG A 137 16.87 2.10 -0.70
CA ARG A 137 17.35 0.77 -1.11
C ARG A 137 18.56 0.83 -2.03
N THR A 138 19.69 1.29 -1.49
CA THR A 138 21.01 1.22 -2.13
C THR A 138 21.69 -0.16 -2.02
N LYS A 139 20.99 -1.25 -1.61
CA LYS A 139 21.60 -2.58 -1.45
C LYS A 139 20.79 -3.80 -1.94
N GLY A 140 19.62 -3.65 -2.56
CA GLY A 140 18.83 -4.79 -3.07
C GLY A 140 17.83 -4.37 -4.12
N ASP A 141 17.57 -5.26 -5.08
CA ASP A 141 16.66 -5.06 -6.21
C ASP A 141 15.31 -4.47 -5.76
N PHE A 142 14.97 -3.26 -6.22
CA PHE A 142 13.70 -2.62 -5.87
C PHE A 142 12.49 -3.49 -6.23
N ALA A 143 12.57 -4.28 -7.30
CA ALA A 143 11.50 -5.18 -7.68
C ALA A 143 11.17 -6.21 -6.57
N SER A 144 12.14 -6.61 -5.74
CA SER A 144 11.88 -7.55 -4.64
C SER A 144 11.11 -6.90 -3.48
N SER A 145 11.13 -5.57 -3.39
CA SER A 145 10.41 -4.81 -2.35
C SER A 145 8.95 -4.55 -2.65
N ILE A 146 8.57 -4.61 -3.94
CA ILE A 146 7.17 -4.44 -4.33
C ILE A 146 6.39 -5.69 -3.94
N ASP A 147 5.26 -5.49 -3.29
CA ASP A 147 4.25 -6.52 -3.16
C ASP A 147 3.42 -6.60 -4.43
N TRP A 148 3.93 -7.35 -5.41
CA TRP A 148 3.30 -7.49 -6.73
C TRP A 148 1.89 -8.09 -6.64
N ALA A 149 1.63 -8.96 -5.66
CA ALA A 149 0.32 -9.59 -5.48
C ALA A 149 -0.74 -8.61 -4.97
N ASN A 150 -0.32 -7.52 -4.34
CA ASN A 150 -1.19 -6.51 -3.75
C ASN A 150 -1.16 -5.14 -4.46
N SER A 151 -0.23 -4.94 -5.40
CA SER A 151 -0.10 -3.70 -6.17
C SER A 151 -1.02 -3.71 -7.42
N THR A 152 -2.29 -3.36 -7.21
CA THR A 152 -3.35 -3.37 -8.25
C THR A 152 -3.21 -2.27 -9.30
N CYS A 153 -2.32 -1.29 -9.13
CA CYS A 153 -2.05 -0.26 -10.14
C CYS A 153 -1.42 -0.82 -11.43
N PHE A 154 -0.91 -2.05 -11.40
CA PHE A 154 -0.35 -2.73 -12.57
C PHE A 154 -1.38 -3.61 -13.31
N GLU A 155 -2.60 -3.75 -12.78
CA GLU A 155 -3.66 -4.53 -13.41
C GLU A 155 -4.36 -3.71 -14.50
N ARG A 156 -4.75 -4.37 -15.60
CA ARG A 156 -5.60 -3.73 -16.62
C ARG A 156 -6.98 -3.51 -16.02
N ARG A 157 -7.44 -2.26 -16.03
CA ARG A 157 -8.75 -1.82 -15.54
C ARG A 157 -9.75 -1.74 -16.67
#